data_AF-A0AAV0TGX9-F1
#
_entry.id   AF-A0AAV0TGX9-F1
#
_cell.length_a   1.000
_cell.length_b   1.000
_cell.length_c   1.000
_cell.angle_alpha   90.00
_cell.angle_beta   90.00
_cell.angle_gamma   90.00
#
_symmetry.space_group_name_H-M   'P 1'
#
loop_
_entity.id
_entity.type
_entity.pdbx_description
1 polymer ?
#
loop_
_entity_poly.entity_id
_entity_poly.type
_entity_poly.pdbx_seq_one_letter_code
_entity_poly.pdbx_strand_id
1 'polypeptide(L)'
;MAGTNARQQPLLQLLRGPNGKLWEVCIGLEVHAQILSRSKLMSGATAATLSSARPNRHVSFFDAALPETLPVINRECVHQAVRTGLALNATVHLRSLFERKHYFYCDLPLGYQLIQQRALVASGGMLHLLARVSLRERLEQQVIIGRYLYMWLPVEDPSSTAVLSIQ
;
A
#
# COMPACT_ATOMS: atom_id res chain seq x y z
N MET A 1 -37.66 -27.80 -24.92
CA MET A 1 -36.22 -27.65 -25.25
C MET A 1 -35.64 -26.64 -24.28
N ALA A 2 -34.88 -27.13 -23.30
CA ALA A 2 -34.31 -26.32 -22.23
C ALA A 2 -33.05 -25.60 -22.72
N GLY A 3 -32.91 -24.32 -22.37
CA GLY A 3 -31.71 -23.52 -22.61
C GLY A 3 -31.46 -22.62 -21.40
N THR A 4 -30.97 -23.21 -20.32
CA THR A 4 -30.50 -22.51 -19.12
C THR A 4 -29.27 -21.68 -19.47
N ASN A 5 -29.43 -20.36 -19.64
CA ASN A 5 -28.31 -19.41 -19.58
C ASN A 5 -27.86 -19.26 -18.14
N ALA A 6 -27.21 -20.30 -17.60
CA ALA A 6 -26.45 -20.20 -16.37
C ALA A 6 -25.19 -19.38 -16.70
N ARG A 7 -25.20 -18.11 -16.31
CA ARG A 7 -23.98 -17.31 -16.21
C ARG A 7 -22.97 -18.15 -15.43
N GLN A 8 -21.91 -18.58 -16.09
CA GLN A 8 -20.81 -19.31 -15.46
C GLN A 8 -20.26 -18.44 -14.33
N GLN A 9 -20.63 -18.79 -13.10
CA GLN A 9 -20.01 -18.21 -11.91
C GLN A 9 -18.52 -18.59 -11.98
N PRO A 10 -17.59 -17.68 -11.66
CA PRO A 10 -16.18 -18.02 -11.63
C PRO A 10 -16.02 -19.21 -10.69
N LEU A 11 -15.30 -20.22 -11.17
CA LEU A 11 -15.13 -21.52 -10.54
C LEU A 11 -14.36 -21.29 -9.22
N LEU A 12 -15.09 -20.95 -8.14
CA LEU A 12 -14.54 -20.92 -6.79
C LEU A 12 -14.03 -22.34 -6.53
N GLN A 13 -12.71 -22.47 -6.45
CA GLN A 13 -12.05 -23.76 -6.27
C GLN A 13 -12.28 -24.20 -4.82
N LEU A 14 -13.47 -24.74 -4.54
CA LEU A 14 -13.83 -25.25 -3.22
C LEU A 14 -12.93 -26.43 -2.90
N LEU A 15 -12.16 -26.31 -1.83
CA LEU A 15 -11.27 -27.37 -1.36
C LEU A 15 -12.07 -28.37 -0.53
N ARG A 16 -11.77 -29.66 -0.66
CA ARG A 16 -12.38 -30.69 0.18
C ARG A 16 -11.64 -30.75 1.51
N GLY A 17 -12.34 -30.45 2.60
CA GLY A 17 -11.80 -30.52 3.95
C GLY A 17 -11.66 -31.96 4.49
N PRO A 18 -10.91 -32.16 5.59
CA PRO A 18 -10.64 -33.47 6.18
C PRO A 18 -11.89 -34.24 6.62
N ASN A 19 -12.95 -33.50 6.93
CA ASN A 19 -14.25 -33.94 7.41
C ASN A 19 -15.29 -34.00 6.28
N GLY A 20 -14.86 -33.98 5.01
CA GLY A 20 -15.72 -34.12 3.83
C GLY A 20 -16.54 -32.88 3.45
N LYS A 21 -16.47 -31.81 4.24
CA LYS A 21 -17.10 -30.51 3.93
C LYS A 21 -16.31 -29.74 2.88
N LEU A 22 -17.00 -28.92 2.09
CA LEU A 22 -16.39 -27.99 1.14
C LEU A 22 -15.92 -26.73 1.87
N TRP A 23 -14.70 -26.28 1.56
CA TRP A 23 -14.05 -25.11 2.15
C TRP A 23 -13.80 -24.08 1.05
N GLU A 24 -13.96 -22.81 1.38
CA GLU A 24 -13.63 -21.68 0.52
C GLU A 24 -12.35 -21.00 1.03
N VAL A 25 -11.46 -20.60 0.11
CA VAL A 25 -10.23 -19.90 0.45
C VAL A 25 -10.43 -18.40 0.26
N CYS A 26 -10.32 -17.64 1.35
CA CYS A 26 -10.35 -16.18 1.33
C CYS A 26 -8.93 -15.65 1.55
N ILE A 27 -8.40 -14.89 0.57
CA ILE A 27 -7.06 -14.29 0.63
C ILE A 27 -7.20 -12.77 0.64
N GLY A 28 -6.62 -12.12 1.65
CA GLY A 28 -6.41 -10.67 1.69
C GLY A 28 -4.94 -10.34 1.44
N LEU A 29 -4.67 -9.29 0.68
CA LEU A 29 -3.32 -8.80 0.42
C LEU A 29 -3.16 -7.41 1.01
N GLU A 30 -1.98 -7.15 1.58
CA GLU A 30 -1.55 -5.81 1.95
C GLU A 30 -0.25 -5.53 1.21
N VAL A 31 -0.29 -4.60 0.27
CA VAL A 31 0.83 -4.29 -0.61
C VAL A 31 1.38 -2.93 -0.26
N HIS A 32 2.69 -2.87 -0.04
CA HIS A 32 3.40 -1.65 0.30
C HIS A 32 4.30 -1.26 -0.87
N ALA A 33 3.93 -0.22 -1.60
CA ALA A 33 4.62 0.24 -2.80
C ALA A 33 5.38 1.55 -2.53
N GLN A 34 6.69 1.54 -2.75
CA GLN A 34 7.54 2.71 -2.57
C GLN A 34 7.25 3.78 -3.63
N ILE A 35 7.00 5.02 -3.20
CA ILE A 35 6.81 6.18 -4.07
C ILE A 35 8.16 6.66 -4.58
N LEU A 36 8.28 6.77 -5.91
CA LEU A 36 9.47 7.29 -6.56
C LEU A 36 9.50 8.82 -6.47
N SER A 37 10.32 9.36 -5.59
CA SER A 37 10.42 10.81 -5.37
C SER A 37 11.88 11.24 -5.16
N ARG A 38 12.15 12.54 -5.32
CA ARG A 38 13.51 13.10 -5.12
C ARG A 38 13.89 13.24 -3.65
N SER A 39 12.92 13.51 -2.78
CA SER A 39 13.12 13.68 -1.34
C SER A 39 12.12 12.83 -0.54
N LYS A 40 12.44 12.56 0.73
CA LYS A 40 11.61 11.76 1.64
C LYS A 40 10.22 12.37 1.89
N LEU A 41 9.32 11.62 2.50
CA LEU A 41 7.92 12.03 2.70
C LEU A 41 7.78 13.26 3.60
N MET A 42 8.54 13.32 4.69
CA MET A 42 8.40 14.29 5.77
C MET A 42 9.66 15.15 5.98
N SER A 43 10.64 15.04 5.08
CA SER A 43 11.89 15.78 5.16
C SER A 43 12.50 16.05 3.78
N GLY A 44 13.41 17.03 3.71
CA GLY A 44 14.13 17.39 2.49
C GLY A 44 15.29 16.45 2.14
N ALA A 45 15.57 15.41 2.94
CA ALA A 45 16.62 14.46 2.64
C ALA A 45 16.31 13.70 1.35
N THR A 46 17.34 13.32 0.60
CA THR A 46 17.18 12.57 -0.64
C THR A 46 16.52 11.22 -0.39
N ALA A 47 15.59 10.89 -1.29
CA ALA A 47 14.90 9.60 -1.36
C ALA A 47 15.59 8.62 -2.33
N ALA A 48 16.70 9.03 -2.96
CA ALA A 48 17.38 8.21 -3.94
C ALA A 48 18.05 6.98 -3.29
N THR A 49 17.56 5.79 -3.65
CA THR A 49 18.20 4.50 -3.33
C THR A 49 19.36 4.26 -4.29
N LEU A 50 20.44 5.03 -4.15
CA LEU A 50 21.67 4.75 -4.89
C LEU A 50 22.34 3.54 -4.22
N SER A 51 22.54 2.46 -4.98
CA SER A 51 23.21 1.21 -4.55
C SER A 51 24.63 1.40 -3.97
N SER A 52 25.16 2.62 -3.96
CA SER A 52 26.49 3.01 -3.49
C SER A 52 26.49 4.08 -2.40
N ALA A 53 25.33 4.44 -1.83
CA ALA A 53 25.26 5.41 -0.75
C ALA A 53 25.87 4.84 0.55
N ARG A 54 26.69 5.64 1.25
CA ARG A 54 27.20 5.24 2.58
C ARG A 54 26.05 5.20 3.60
N PRO A 55 26.12 4.33 4.62
CA PRO A 55 25.16 4.32 5.72
C PRO A 55 24.98 5.72 6.32
N ASN A 56 23.75 6.05 6.69
CA ASN A 56 23.37 7.32 7.33
C ASN A 56 23.72 8.60 6.54
N ARG A 57 23.99 8.51 5.23
CA ARG A 57 24.29 9.65 4.35
C ARG A 57 23.05 10.46 3.97
N HIS A 58 21.88 9.83 3.98
CA HIS A 58 20.62 10.39 3.46
C HIS A 58 19.62 10.64 4.60
N VAL A 59 20.08 11.37 5.61
CA VAL A 59 19.35 11.60 6.87
C VAL A 59 19.33 13.10 7.13
N SER A 60 18.14 13.65 7.39
CA SER A 60 17.94 15.00 7.93
C SER A 60 17.79 14.96 9.45
N PHE A 61 17.75 16.12 10.09
CA PHE A 61 17.56 16.17 11.54
C PHE A 61 16.23 15.56 12.00
N PHE A 62 15.17 15.72 11.21
CA PHE A 62 13.88 15.09 11.49
C PHE A 62 13.96 13.56 11.39
N ASP A 63 14.63 13.04 10.36
CA ASP A 63 14.79 11.59 10.17
C ASP A 63 15.62 10.96 11.29
N ALA A 64 16.56 11.72 11.86
CA ALA A 64 17.36 11.32 13.02
C ALA A 64 16.66 11.53 14.38
N ALA A 65 15.40 11.99 14.38
CA ALA A 65 14.64 12.31 15.58
C ALA A 65 15.35 13.29 16.54
N LEU A 66 16.11 14.25 16.00
CA LEU A 66 16.72 15.29 16.82
C LEU A 66 15.63 16.18 17.42
N PRO A 67 15.80 16.64 18.68
CA PRO A 67 14.86 17.56 19.32
C PRO A 67 14.60 18.81 18.48
N GLU A 68 13.40 19.39 18.62
CA GLU A 68 12.98 20.61 17.92
C GLU A 68 12.84 20.49 16.38
N THR A 69 12.78 19.27 15.85
CA THR A 69 12.56 19.04 14.41
C THR A 69 11.08 18.80 14.11
N LEU A 70 10.60 19.33 12.99
CA LEU A 70 9.21 19.22 12.56
C LEU A 70 9.10 18.57 11.18
N PRO A 71 8.06 17.75 10.93
CA PRO A 71 7.84 17.12 9.63
C PRO A 71 7.38 18.15 8.60
N VAL A 72 7.88 18.04 7.37
CA VAL A 72 7.45 18.82 6.20
C VAL A 72 7.04 17.89 5.07
N ILE A 73 5.76 17.93 4.70
CA ILE A 73 5.19 17.01 3.72
C ILE A 73 5.70 17.26 2.29
N ASN A 74 6.07 16.18 1.61
CA ASN A 74 6.47 16.20 0.20
C ASN A 74 5.23 16.17 -0.73
N ARG A 75 5.06 17.24 -1.51
CA ARG A 75 3.95 17.40 -2.46
C ARG A 75 3.95 16.36 -3.58
N GLU A 76 5.13 15.92 -4.04
CA GLU A 76 5.22 14.90 -5.10
C GLU A 76 4.68 13.55 -4.61
N CYS A 77 4.95 13.20 -3.34
CA CYS A 77 4.42 11.98 -2.75
C CYS A 77 2.89 11.99 -2.68
N VAL A 78 2.31 13.13 -2.26
CA VAL A 78 0.85 13.33 -2.25
C VAL A 78 0.28 13.20 -3.66
N HIS A 79 0.93 13.81 -4.66
CA HIS A 79 0.49 13.76 -6.05
C HIS A 79 0.47 12.32 -6.58
N GLN A 80 1.53 11.53 -6.33
CA GLN A 80 1.57 10.12 -6.72
C GLN A 80 0.52 9.28 -6.00
N ALA A 81 0.28 9.52 -4.72
CA ALA A 81 -0.79 8.83 -3.99
C ALA A 81 -2.18 9.10 -4.61
N VAL A 82 -2.48 10.35 -4.96
CA VAL A 82 -3.73 10.71 -5.64
C VAL A 82 -3.83 10.05 -7.02
N ARG A 83 -2.74 10.07 -7.80
CA ARG A 83 -2.68 9.41 -9.12
C ARG A 83 -2.94 7.92 -9.02
N THR A 84 -2.34 7.25 -8.03
CA THR A 84 -2.57 5.83 -7.75
C THR A 84 -4.02 5.59 -7.37
N GLY A 85 -4.61 6.40 -6.49
CA GLY A 85 -6.03 6.29 -6.14
C GLY A 85 -6.95 6.36 -7.37
N LEU A 86 -6.72 7.34 -8.25
CA LEU A 86 -7.48 7.46 -9.50
C LEU A 86 -7.26 6.26 -10.44
N ALA A 87 -6.01 5.79 -10.58
CA ALA A 87 -5.68 4.64 -11.42
C ALA A 87 -6.35 3.33 -10.93
N LEU A 88 -6.60 3.24 -9.63
CA LEU A 88 -7.28 2.11 -8.99
C LEU A 88 -8.80 2.27 -8.94
N ASN A 89 -9.36 3.30 -9.60
CA ASN A 89 -10.78 3.68 -9.52
C ASN A 89 -11.28 3.90 -8.09
N ALA A 90 -10.40 4.34 -7.19
CA ALA A 90 -10.73 4.65 -5.80
C ALA A 90 -11.36 6.05 -5.67
N THR A 91 -12.12 6.27 -4.60
CA THR A 91 -12.63 7.60 -4.26
C THR A 91 -11.55 8.40 -3.54
N VAL A 92 -11.01 9.44 -4.19
CA VAL A 92 -10.02 10.33 -3.58
C VAL A 92 -10.71 11.31 -2.63
N HIS A 93 -10.17 11.45 -1.41
CA HIS A 93 -10.71 12.34 -0.40
C HIS A 93 -10.10 13.75 -0.49
N LEU A 94 -10.93 14.78 -0.35
CA LEU A 94 -10.50 16.18 -0.33
C LEU A 94 -9.74 16.57 0.94
N ARG A 95 -9.89 15.77 2.00
CA ARG A 95 -9.23 15.97 3.29
C ARG A 95 -8.65 14.65 3.76
N SER A 96 -7.37 14.68 4.11
CA SER A 96 -6.63 13.54 4.62
C SER A 96 -5.71 14.00 5.75
N LEU A 97 -5.54 13.17 6.78
CA LEU A 97 -4.81 13.52 7.99
C LEU A 97 -3.76 12.46 8.31
N PHE A 98 -2.58 12.92 8.73
CA PHE A 98 -1.56 12.07 9.31
C PHE A 98 -1.76 11.93 10.81
N GLU A 99 -1.54 10.72 11.29
CA GLU A 99 -1.66 10.31 12.68
C GLU A 99 -0.39 9.57 13.10
N ARG A 100 -0.13 9.50 14.41
CA ARG A 100 1.04 8.84 14.97
C ARG A 100 0.67 7.47 15.51
N LYS A 101 1.19 6.40 14.90
CA LYS A 101 1.15 5.04 15.42
C LYS A 101 2.41 4.79 16.23
N HIS A 102 2.28 4.70 17.55
CA HIS A 102 3.41 4.57 18.46
C HIS A 102 3.77 3.09 18.68
N TYR A 103 5.05 2.76 18.53
CA TYR A 103 5.65 1.48 18.90
C TYR A 103 7.17 1.65 18.94
N PHE A 104 7.85 0.82 19.73
CA PHE A 104 9.28 0.92 19.91
C PHE A 104 9.99 -0.13 19.05
N TYR A 105 10.91 0.32 18.21
CA TYR A 105 11.83 -0.52 17.48
C TYR A 105 13.12 0.27 17.20
N CYS A 106 14.25 -0.43 17.06
CA CYS A 106 15.56 0.21 16.97
C CYS A 106 15.80 1.00 15.68
N ASP A 107 15.04 0.73 14.62
CA ASP A 107 15.08 1.40 13.32
C ASP A 107 14.02 2.53 13.20
N LEU A 108 13.20 2.74 14.24
CA LEU A 108 12.18 3.78 14.30
C LEU A 108 12.59 4.88 15.29
N PRO A 109 13.49 5.81 14.90
CA PRO A 109 14.09 6.77 15.81
C PRO A 109 13.08 7.73 16.45
N LEU A 110 11.96 8.00 15.77
CA LEU A 110 10.89 8.86 16.28
C LEU A 110 10.05 8.20 17.40
N GLY A 111 10.14 6.88 17.59
CA GLY A 111 9.26 6.12 18.50
C GLY A 111 7.80 6.07 18.07
N TYR A 112 7.49 6.56 16.88
CA TYR A 112 6.20 6.47 16.23
C TYR A 112 6.35 6.57 14.73
N GLN A 113 5.32 6.09 14.04
CA GLN A 113 5.19 6.15 12.61
C GLN A 113 4.06 7.09 12.22
N LEU A 114 4.31 7.90 11.20
CA LEU A 114 3.28 8.71 10.57
C LEU A 114 2.49 7.82 9.59
N ILE A 115 1.21 7.62 9.90
CA ILE A 115 0.25 6.83 9.11
C ILE A 115 -1.01 7.65 8.83
N GLN A 116 -1.94 7.11 8.04
CA GLN A 116 -3.27 7.69 7.88
C GLN A 116 -4.29 6.58 8.14
N GLN A 117 -5.07 6.72 9.22
CA GLN A 117 -6.03 5.68 9.61
C GLN A 117 -7.47 6.16 9.47
N ARG A 118 -7.81 7.35 9.98
CA ARG A 118 -9.19 7.86 9.95
C ARG A 118 -9.51 8.67 8.70
N ALA A 119 -8.56 9.46 8.20
CA ALA A 119 -8.74 10.32 7.04
C ALA A 119 -7.73 9.97 5.95
N LEU A 120 -8.08 8.98 5.14
CA LEU A 120 -7.26 8.38 4.09
C LEU A 120 -7.09 9.32 2.89
N VAL A 121 -6.12 9.02 2.02
CA VAL A 121 -5.98 9.74 0.74
C VAL A 121 -7.05 9.28 -0.25
N ALA A 122 -7.27 7.98 -0.34
CA ALA A 122 -8.37 7.41 -1.12
C ALA A 122 -8.91 6.14 -0.45
N SER A 123 -10.15 5.80 -0.76
CA SER A 123 -10.79 4.57 -0.28
C SER A 123 -11.57 3.85 -1.37
N GLY A 124 -11.65 2.53 -1.22
CA GLY A 124 -12.23 1.62 -2.20
C GLY A 124 -11.39 1.54 -3.48
N GLY A 125 -12.05 1.17 -4.56
CA GLY A 125 -11.41 0.91 -5.85
C GLY A 125 -11.49 -0.57 -6.22
N MET A 126 -11.04 -0.88 -7.42
CA MET A 126 -11.08 -2.24 -7.94
C MET A 126 -10.00 -2.43 -8.98
N LEU A 127 -9.32 -3.57 -8.89
CA LEU A 127 -8.34 -4.00 -9.88
C LEU A 127 -8.84 -5.25 -10.57
N HIS A 128 -8.88 -5.20 -11.90
CA HIS A 128 -9.16 -6.39 -12.70
C HIS A 128 -7.83 -7.11 -12.98
N LEU A 129 -7.72 -8.35 -12.51
CA LEU A 129 -6.59 -9.20 -12.78
C LEU A 129 -6.96 -10.28 -13.80
N LEU A 130 -6.05 -10.49 -14.74
CA LEU A 130 -6.12 -11.61 -15.67
C LEU A 130 -5.22 -12.72 -15.13
N ALA A 131 -5.82 -13.72 -14.49
CA ALA A 131 -5.10 -14.87 -13.98
C ALA A 131 -5.01 -15.94 -15.08
N ARG A 132 -3.79 -16.38 -15.38
CA ARG A 132 -3.58 -17.53 -16.28
C ARG A 132 -3.42 -18.78 -15.43
N VAL A 133 -4.42 -19.65 -15.47
CA VAL A 133 -4.45 -20.88 -14.66
C VAL A 133 -3.73 -22.03 -15.38
N SER A 134 -3.76 -22.05 -16.72
CA SER A 134 -3.06 -23.05 -17.52
C SER A 134 -2.61 -22.47 -18.88
N LEU A 135 -1.88 -23.26 -19.67
CA LEU A 135 -1.47 -22.85 -21.01
C LEU A 135 -2.66 -22.47 -21.92
N ARG A 136 -3.86 -23.01 -21.66
CA ARG A 136 -5.06 -22.83 -22.49
C ARG A 136 -6.19 -22.05 -21.82
N GLU A 137 -6.13 -21.81 -20.51
CA GLU A 137 -7.21 -21.16 -19.76
C GLU A 137 -6.77 -19.86 -19.10
N ARG A 138 -7.61 -18.83 -19.29
CA ARG A 138 -7.52 -17.55 -18.60
C ARG A 138 -8.80 -17.35 -17.81
N LEU A 139 -8.65 -16.94 -16.55
CA LEU A 139 -9.75 -16.49 -15.71
C LEU A 139 -9.61 -14.99 -15.49
N GLU A 140 -10.71 -14.29 -15.67
CA GLU A 140 -10.81 -12.91 -15.22
C GLU A 140 -11.21 -12.94 -13.74
N GLN A 141 -10.36 -12.40 -12.88
CA GLN A 141 -10.66 -12.22 -11.47
C GLN A 141 -10.73 -10.74 -11.16
N GLN A 142 -11.79 -10.35 -10.47
CA GLN A 142 -11.88 -9.04 -9.86
C GLN A 142 -11.24 -9.12 -8.48
N VAL A 143 -10.16 -8.38 -8.29
CA VAL A 143 -9.63 -8.11 -6.96
C VAL A 143 -10.24 -6.81 -6.51
N ILE A 144 -11.12 -6.90 -5.51
CA ILE A 144 -11.63 -5.74 -4.82
C ILE A 144 -10.47 -5.19 -4.01
N ILE A 145 -10.08 -3.96 -4.31
CA ILE A 145 -9.17 -3.25 -3.43
C ILE A 145 -10.01 -2.88 -2.22
N GLY A 146 -9.55 -3.31 -1.05
CA GLY A 146 -10.19 -3.00 0.20
C GLY A 146 -10.20 -1.50 0.49
N ARG A 147 -10.41 -1.19 1.75
CA ARG A 147 -10.82 0.16 2.16
C ARG A 147 -9.74 1.23 2.02
N TYR A 148 -8.46 0.89 1.83
CA TYR A 148 -7.38 1.79 2.28
C TYR A 148 -6.27 1.99 1.23
N LEU A 149 -6.17 3.23 0.72
CA LEU A 149 -4.93 3.77 0.15
C LEU A 149 -4.41 4.87 1.08
N TYR A 150 -3.25 4.62 1.71
CA TYR A 150 -2.61 5.58 2.62
C TYR A 150 -1.10 5.62 2.45
N MET A 151 -0.52 6.77 2.80
CA MET A 151 0.92 6.96 2.84
C MET A 151 1.47 6.69 4.25
N TRP A 152 2.62 6.04 4.33
CA TRP A 152 3.35 5.88 5.58
C TRP A 152 4.88 5.90 5.38
N LEU A 153 5.62 6.07 6.48
CA LEU A 153 7.09 6.07 6.51
C LEU A 153 7.64 4.67 6.88
N PRO A 154 8.35 3.97 5.97
CA PRO A 154 8.89 2.64 6.20
C PRO A 154 9.92 2.63 7.32
N VAL A 155 9.91 1.51 8.04
CA VAL A 155 10.70 1.25 9.25
C VAL A 155 12.03 0.59 8.90
N GLU A 156 12.05 -0.23 7.85
CA GLU A 156 13.14 -1.18 7.58
C GLU A 156 14.27 -0.63 6.68
N ASP A 157 14.15 0.58 6.11
CA ASP A 157 15.20 1.16 5.26
C ASP A 157 15.54 2.61 5.66
N PRO A 158 16.81 2.93 6.01
CA PRO A 158 17.28 4.30 6.23
C PRO A 158 17.12 5.21 5.00
N SER A 159 16.76 4.68 3.83
CA SER A 159 16.32 5.43 2.66
C SER A 159 14.91 6.05 2.79
N SER A 160 14.17 5.75 3.88
CA SER A 160 12.85 6.25 4.32
C SER A 160 12.06 7.07 3.28
N THR A 161 11.69 6.37 2.22
CA THR A 161 10.93 6.91 1.10
C THR A 161 9.44 6.81 1.43
N ALA A 162 8.58 7.67 0.88
CA ALA A 162 7.15 7.51 1.10
C ALA A 162 6.68 6.15 0.58
N VAL A 163 5.82 5.45 1.31
CA VAL A 163 5.23 4.16 0.88
C VAL A 163 3.72 4.30 0.81
N LEU A 164 3.13 3.83 -0.29
CA LEU A 164 1.69 3.63 -0.45
C LEU A 164 1.33 2.23 0.03
N SER A 165 0.47 2.14 1.04
CA SER A 165 -0.15 0.87 1.41
C SER A 165 -1.51 0.74 0.73
N ILE A 166 -1.73 -0.42 0.11
CA ILE A 166 -2.95 -0.83 -0.59
C ILE A 166 -3.44 -2.11 0.09
N GLN A 167 -4.62 -2.04 0.68
CA GLN A 167 -5.33 -3.15 1.31
C GLN A 167 -6.68 -3.34 0.63
#